data_AF-A0A0A6VCE1-F1
#
_entry.id   AF-A0A0A6VCE1-F1
#
_cell.length_a   1.000
_cell.length_b   1.000
_cell.length_c   1.000
_cell.angle_alpha   90.00
_cell.angle_beta   90.00
_cell.angle_gamma   90.00
#
_symmetry.space_group_name_H-M   'P 1'
#
loop_
_entity.id
_entity.type
_entity.pdbx_description
1 polymer ?
#
loop_
_entity_poly.entity_id
_entity_poly.type
_entity_poly.pdbx_seq_one_letter_code
_entity_poly.pdbx_strand_id
1 'polypeptide(L)'
;MLPTTHKDNDKITEFCAEVLELENTKLPSEYYYSSLPLCVIDSVFSIGVRYESVKNTVSRFCSYFNLNQGRRGTEILDISEQFSIEEYLSSFESLGLEIFVNDVLKNKQRTSPTNGILKAEAVYLFCKILNKYGVNYLQDVKKIYGNEEFENEIRTIPGQKSGISLVYFYMLAGDDQWIKPDRMITRFLEKVLQRKVKLEEAQSLLDETTKLLKNIIQTLPLVYSIIRYGISKEVVINNLLTIKLLNDKSRCILKSINRYVMNIRIKKVAYEMIENTRIQIIVRYCIKKFFLSNWPIRQEYNSISPTFAKYHDSHTCYPH
;
A
#
# COMPACT_ATOMS: atom_id res chain seq x y z
N MET A 1 21.79 -7.56 26.66
CA MET A 1 21.20 -8.70 25.95
C MET A 1 19.99 -9.16 26.73
N LEU A 2 18.78 -8.99 26.18
CA LEU A 2 17.57 -9.62 26.73
C LEU A 2 17.47 -11.03 26.13
N PRO A 3 17.18 -12.08 26.91
CA PRO A 3 17.02 -13.42 26.37
C PRO A 3 15.68 -13.49 25.62
N THR A 4 15.72 -13.33 24.29
CA THR A 4 14.62 -13.77 23.41
C THR A 4 14.58 -15.29 23.47
N THR A 5 13.79 -15.82 24.38
CA THR A 5 13.71 -17.25 24.66
C THR A 5 13.08 -17.97 23.46
N HIS A 6 13.75 -19.02 22.96
CA HIS A 6 13.38 -19.95 21.89
C HIS A 6 11.85 -20.15 21.65
N LYS A 7 11.07 -20.14 22.72
CA LYS A 7 9.61 -20.28 22.76
C LYS A 7 8.83 -19.20 22.00
N ASP A 8 9.30 -17.96 21.93
CA ASP A 8 8.61 -16.89 21.19
C ASP A 8 8.74 -17.10 19.69
N ASN A 9 9.92 -17.54 19.24
CA ASN A 9 10.22 -17.81 17.83
C ASN A 9 9.52 -19.06 17.32
N ASP A 10 9.38 -20.07 18.17
CA ASP A 10 8.58 -21.26 17.85
C ASP A 10 7.11 -20.87 17.58
N LYS A 11 6.53 -19.99 18.41
CA LYS A 11 5.16 -19.47 18.19
C LYS A 11 5.03 -18.65 16.91
N ILE A 12 6.03 -17.80 16.63
CA ILE A 12 6.04 -17.00 15.38
C ILE A 12 6.12 -17.92 14.17
N THR A 13 7.00 -18.92 14.22
CA THR A 13 7.18 -19.91 13.15
C THR A 13 5.90 -20.71 12.91
N GLU A 14 5.27 -21.24 13.97
CA GLU A 14 4.01 -21.98 13.89
C GLU A 14 2.89 -21.12 13.30
N PHE A 15 2.75 -19.88 13.76
CA PHE A 15 1.75 -18.97 13.23
C PHE A 15 2.01 -18.60 11.78
N CYS A 16 3.26 -18.35 11.39
CA CYS A 16 3.64 -18.12 10.00
C CYS A 16 3.25 -19.31 9.11
N ALA A 17 3.51 -20.54 9.54
CA ALA A 17 3.11 -21.75 8.80
C ALA A 17 1.59 -21.92 8.70
N GLU A 18 0.83 -21.47 9.71
CA GLU A 18 -0.63 -21.52 9.70
C GLU A 18 -1.24 -20.50 8.73
N VAL A 19 -0.70 -19.27 8.69
CA VAL A 19 -1.39 -18.15 8.02
C VAL A 19 -0.73 -17.64 6.75
N LEU A 20 0.49 -18.06 6.44
CA LEU A 20 1.25 -17.63 5.26
C LEU A 20 1.50 -18.80 4.31
N GLU A 21 1.51 -18.50 3.01
CA GLU A 21 2.05 -19.41 2.01
C GLU A 21 3.59 -19.28 2.05
N LEU A 22 4.26 -20.27 2.66
CA LEU A 22 5.71 -20.22 2.87
C LEU A 22 6.49 -20.91 1.74
N GLU A 23 5.96 -22.01 1.19
CA GLU A 23 6.59 -22.75 0.10
C GLU A 23 6.33 -22.07 -1.25
N ASN A 24 7.36 -22.02 -2.11
CA ASN A 24 7.30 -21.46 -3.47
C ASN A 24 7.00 -19.95 -3.56
N THR A 25 7.08 -19.21 -2.45
CA THR A 25 6.92 -17.75 -2.45
C THR A 25 8.11 -17.11 -3.16
N LYS A 26 7.93 -16.85 -4.45
CA LYS A 26 8.83 -16.03 -5.25
C LYS A 26 8.42 -14.58 -5.10
N LEU A 27 9.39 -13.71 -4.88
CA LEU A 27 9.13 -12.29 -4.98
C LEU A 27 8.74 -11.95 -6.43
N PRO A 28 7.74 -11.09 -6.62
CA PRO A 28 7.47 -10.48 -7.90
C PRO A 28 8.74 -9.81 -8.48
N SER A 29 8.87 -9.76 -9.80
CA SER A 29 10.02 -9.15 -10.50
C SER A 29 10.34 -7.72 -10.05
N GLU A 30 9.34 -7.02 -9.53
CA GLU A 30 9.38 -5.64 -9.06
C GLU A 30 10.19 -5.48 -7.76
N TYR A 31 10.49 -6.57 -7.04
CA TYR A 31 11.46 -6.55 -5.93
C TYR A 31 12.91 -6.47 -6.41
N TYR A 32 13.12 -6.57 -7.72
CA TYR A 32 14.43 -6.53 -8.35
C TYR A 32 14.56 -5.30 -9.24
N TYR A 33 14.04 -4.14 -8.82
CA TYR A 33 14.20 -2.91 -9.61
C TYR A 33 15.68 -2.55 -9.84
N SER A 34 16.00 -2.06 -11.03
CA SER A 34 17.38 -1.70 -11.39
C SER A 34 17.87 -0.43 -10.69
N SER A 35 16.97 0.45 -10.24
CA SER A 35 17.34 1.72 -9.63
C SER A 35 16.33 2.24 -8.61
N LEU A 36 16.80 3.14 -7.75
CA LEU A 36 16.03 3.66 -6.63
C LEU A 36 14.79 4.48 -7.01
N PRO A 37 14.81 5.34 -8.05
CA PRO A 37 13.61 6.02 -8.53
C PRO A 37 12.44 5.08 -8.84
N LEU A 38 12.71 3.88 -9.37
CA LEU A 38 11.66 2.90 -9.68
C LEU A 38 10.97 2.40 -8.42
N CYS A 39 11.72 2.16 -7.34
CA CYS A 39 11.17 1.80 -6.02
C CYS A 39 10.25 2.91 -5.47
N VAL A 40 10.63 4.18 -5.65
CA VAL A 40 9.80 5.33 -5.21
C VAL A 40 8.52 5.43 -6.04
N ILE A 41 8.62 5.30 -7.37
CA ILE A 41 7.46 5.32 -8.27
C ILE A 41 6.49 4.21 -7.89
N ASP A 42 6.95 2.96 -7.83
CA ASP A 42 6.07 1.83 -7.50
C ASP A 42 5.43 2.03 -6.12
N SER A 43 6.20 2.35 -5.09
CA SER A 43 5.69 2.49 -3.73
C SER A 43 4.60 3.56 -3.57
N VAL A 44 4.75 4.71 -4.21
CA VAL A 44 3.75 5.79 -4.18
C VAL A 44 2.53 5.42 -5.05
N PHE A 45 2.75 4.84 -6.22
CA PHE A 45 1.66 4.45 -7.12
C PHE A 45 0.87 3.25 -6.60
N SER A 46 1.46 2.36 -5.81
CA SER A 46 0.81 1.18 -5.23
C SER A 46 -0.29 1.47 -4.20
N ILE A 47 -0.40 2.71 -3.70
CA ILE A 47 -1.42 3.06 -2.70
C ILE A 47 -2.81 3.21 -3.33
N GLY A 48 -3.74 2.32 -2.97
CA GLY A 48 -5.18 2.47 -3.26
C GLY A 48 -5.59 2.25 -4.72
N VAL A 49 -4.78 1.54 -5.51
CA VAL A 49 -5.03 1.30 -6.94
C VAL A 49 -4.83 -0.17 -7.31
N ARG A 50 -5.22 -0.53 -8.54
CA ARG A 50 -4.90 -1.84 -9.12
C ARG A 50 -3.43 -1.90 -9.50
N TYR A 51 -2.76 -2.99 -9.15
CA TYR A 51 -1.34 -3.16 -9.39
C TYR A 51 -0.93 -3.06 -10.86
N GLU A 52 -1.79 -3.49 -11.79
CA GLU A 52 -1.57 -3.33 -13.23
C GLU A 52 -1.33 -1.86 -13.63
N SER A 53 -2.01 -0.91 -12.98
CA SER A 53 -1.78 0.52 -13.22
C SER A 53 -0.37 0.97 -12.80
N VAL A 54 0.19 0.31 -11.78
CA VAL A 54 1.53 0.60 -11.25
C VAL A 54 2.59 0.08 -12.21
N LYS A 55 2.47 -1.20 -12.63
CA LYS A 55 3.37 -1.80 -13.63
C LYS A 55 3.47 -0.97 -14.90
N ASN A 56 2.31 -0.51 -15.40
CA ASN A 56 2.26 0.35 -16.58
C ASN A 56 2.94 1.71 -16.35
N THR A 57 2.84 2.28 -15.15
CA THR A 57 3.50 3.55 -14.80
C THR A 57 5.03 3.39 -14.82
N VAL A 58 5.53 2.32 -14.18
CA VAL A 58 6.96 2.02 -14.13
C VAL A 58 7.51 1.70 -15.53
N SER A 59 6.82 0.85 -16.29
CA SER A 59 7.23 0.48 -17.65
C SER A 59 7.33 1.69 -18.59
N ARG A 60 6.41 2.65 -18.49
CA ARG A 60 6.45 3.89 -19.28
C ARG A 60 7.61 4.80 -18.88
N PHE A 61 7.87 4.93 -17.59
CA PHE A 61 9.03 5.67 -17.09
C PHE A 61 10.33 5.07 -17.65
N CYS A 62 10.51 3.74 -17.53
CA CYS A 62 11.66 3.05 -18.09
C CYS A 62 11.77 3.24 -19.61
N SER A 63 10.65 3.14 -20.33
CA SER A 63 10.63 3.31 -21.79
C SER A 63 11.03 4.73 -22.21
N TYR A 64 10.59 5.75 -21.47
CA TYR A 64 10.88 7.14 -21.78
C TYR A 64 12.37 7.46 -21.66
N PHE A 65 13.02 6.94 -20.61
CA PHE A 65 14.45 7.15 -20.34
C PHE A 65 15.36 6.03 -20.87
N ASN A 66 14.81 5.07 -21.63
CA ASN A 66 15.52 3.89 -22.14
C ASN A 66 16.28 3.11 -21.05
N LEU A 67 15.60 2.86 -19.92
CA LEU A 67 16.16 2.18 -18.75
C LEU A 67 15.75 0.70 -18.71
N ASN A 68 16.65 -0.14 -18.23
CA ASN A 68 16.28 -1.47 -17.78
C ASN A 68 15.37 -1.36 -16.55
N GLN A 69 14.25 -2.07 -16.51
CA GLN A 69 13.33 -2.00 -15.36
C GLN A 69 13.87 -2.77 -14.15
N GLY A 70 14.44 -3.97 -14.37
CA GLY A 70 14.87 -4.83 -13.28
C GLY A 70 16.27 -5.40 -13.50
N ARG A 71 16.85 -5.91 -12.41
CA ARG A 71 18.12 -6.63 -12.37
C ARG A 71 17.88 -8.14 -12.30
N ARG A 72 18.92 -8.92 -12.62
CA ARG A 72 18.85 -10.38 -12.55
C ARG A 72 19.23 -10.84 -11.14
N GLY A 73 18.25 -11.37 -10.41
CA GLY A 73 18.49 -11.84 -9.05
C GLY A 73 18.68 -10.70 -8.04
N THR A 74 19.29 -11.02 -6.90
CA THR A 74 19.40 -10.11 -5.75
C THR A 74 20.54 -9.11 -5.86
N GLU A 75 21.54 -9.36 -6.72
CA GLU A 75 22.72 -8.51 -6.88
C GLU A 75 22.34 -7.09 -7.29
N ILE A 76 22.90 -6.10 -6.59
CA ILE A 76 22.73 -4.68 -6.90
C ILE A 76 23.69 -4.33 -8.04
N LEU A 77 23.19 -3.64 -9.07
CA LEU A 77 23.97 -3.21 -10.22
C LEU A 77 25.04 -2.18 -9.82
N ASP A 78 26.09 -2.05 -10.64
CA ASP A 78 27.06 -0.98 -10.45
C ASP A 78 26.40 0.40 -10.57
N ILE A 79 26.93 1.38 -9.83
CA ILE A 79 26.37 2.75 -9.80
C ILE A 79 26.25 3.34 -11.21
N SER A 80 27.21 3.06 -12.10
CA SER A 80 27.21 3.53 -13.49
C SER A 80 26.09 2.95 -14.35
N GLU A 81 25.43 1.89 -13.90
CA GLU A 81 24.33 1.23 -14.60
C GLU A 81 22.95 1.59 -14.01
N GLN A 82 22.93 2.40 -12.95
CA GLN A 82 21.71 2.80 -12.26
C GLN A 82 21.32 4.24 -12.60
N PHE A 83 20.02 4.45 -12.80
CA PHE A 83 19.45 5.80 -12.87
C PHE A 83 19.29 6.38 -11.46
N SER A 84 20.01 7.44 -11.16
CA SER A 84 20.12 8.03 -9.83
C SER A 84 18.89 8.86 -9.42
N ILE A 85 18.76 9.16 -8.11
CA ILE A 85 17.78 10.13 -7.61
C ILE A 85 18.05 11.52 -8.18
N GLU A 86 19.31 11.93 -8.30
CA GLU A 86 19.70 13.23 -8.88
C GLU A 86 19.28 13.35 -10.34
N GLU A 87 19.53 12.33 -11.16
CA GLU A 87 19.07 12.30 -12.55
C GLU A 87 17.54 12.36 -12.66
N TYR A 88 16.83 11.67 -11.76
CA TYR A 88 15.37 11.79 -11.67
C TYR A 88 14.95 13.24 -11.37
N LEU A 89 15.56 13.88 -10.38
CA LEU A 89 15.23 15.25 -9.99
C LEU A 89 15.52 16.24 -11.11
N SER A 90 16.72 16.18 -11.70
CA SER A 90 17.09 17.05 -12.83
C SER A 90 16.17 16.85 -14.03
N SER A 91 15.79 15.60 -14.33
CA SER A 91 14.83 15.32 -15.41
C SER A 91 13.45 15.88 -15.12
N PHE A 92 12.97 15.75 -13.88
CA PHE A 92 11.67 16.28 -13.47
C PHE A 92 11.65 17.82 -13.52
N GLU A 93 12.71 18.47 -13.05
CA GLU A 93 12.86 19.92 -13.07
C GLU A 93 12.98 20.46 -14.49
N SER A 94 13.71 19.77 -15.37
CA SER A 94 13.88 20.17 -16.77
C SER A 94 12.62 19.98 -17.62
N LEU A 95 11.89 18.88 -17.45
CA LEU A 95 10.68 18.58 -18.21
C LEU A 95 9.44 19.28 -17.64
N GLY A 96 9.42 19.51 -16.32
CA GLY A 96 8.28 20.02 -15.59
C GLY A 96 7.18 18.97 -15.35
N LEU A 97 6.31 19.28 -14.38
CA LEU A 97 5.26 18.38 -13.90
C LEU A 97 4.29 17.94 -15.01
N GLU A 98 3.94 18.83 -15.94
CA GLU A 98 2.95 18.53 -16.99
C GLU A 98 3.44 17.44 -17.95
N ILE A 99 4.66 17.58 -18.48
CA ILE A 99 5.28 16.59 -19.37
C ILE A 99 5.50 15.28 -18.60
N PHE A 100 5.96 15.35 -17.35
CA PHE A 100 6.18 14.16 -16.54
C PHE A 100 4.91 13.34 -16.34
N VAL A 101 3.78 14.01 -16.13
CA VAL A 101 2.47 13.36 -15.91
C VAL A 101 1.87 12.83 -17.21
N ASN A 102 1.92 13.62 -18.28
CA ASN A 102 1.23 13.32 -19.54
C ASN A 102 2.03 12.40 -20.47
N ASP A 103 3.35 12.54 -20.49
CA ASP A 103 4.20 11.93 -21.52
C ASP A 103 5.11 10.86 -20.92
N VAL A 104 5.72 11.12 -19.76
CA VAL A 104 6.62 10.18 -19.09
C VAL A 104 5.83 9.06 -18.40
N LEU A 105 5.00 9.40 -17.40
CA LEU A 105 4.26 8.42 -16.60
C LEU A 105 2.92 8.02 -17.24
N LYS A 106 2.33 8.95 -18.00
CA LYS A 106 0.96 8.86 -18.55
C LYS A 106 -0.04 8.45 -17.46
N ASN A 107 0.08 9.03 -16.27
CA ASN A 107 -0.74 8.69 -15.10
C ASN A 107 -1.03 9.93 -14.24
N LYS A 108 -2.31 10.30 -14.17
CA LYS A 108 -2.85 11.48 -13.47
C LYS A 108 -3.43 11.17 -12.08
N GLN A 109 -3.14 9.98 -11.54
CA GLN A 109 -3.67 9.59 -10.23
C GLN A 109 -3.22 10.55 -9.13
N ARG A 110 -4.10 10.73 -8.13
CA ARG A 110 -3.87 11.59 -6.97
C ARG A 110 -3.67 10.76 -5.71
N THR A 111 -2.99 11.34 -4.73
CA THR A 111 -2.78 10.71 -3.42
C THR A 111 -4.07 10.65 -2.58
N SER A 112 -5.05 11.49 -2.90
CA SER A 112 -6.41 11.48 -2.37
C SER A 112 -7.40 12.07 -3.38
N PRO A 113 -8.64 11.57 -3.48
CA PRO A 113 -9.67 12.12 -4.38
C PRO A 113 -10.11 13.54 -4.04
N THR A 114 -10.07 13.94 -2.77
CA THR A 114 -10.67 15.20 -2.31
C THR A 114 -9.67 16.35 -2.25
N ASN A 115 -8.45 16.10 -1.77
CA ASN A 115 -7.41 17.13 -1.56
C ASN A 115 -5.98 16.58 -1.76
N GLY A 116 -5.82 15.49 -2.52
CA GLY A 116 -4.49 14.93 -2.78
C GLY A 116 -3.65 15.80 -3.72
N ILE A 117 -2.36 15.58 -3.76
CA ILE A 117 -1.52 16.04 -4.88
C ILE A 117 -1.48 14.97 -5.96
N LEU A 118 -0.92 15.28 -7.14
CA LEU A 118 -0.63 14.23 -8.12
C LEU A 118 0.40 13.26 -7.53
N LYS A 119 0.26 11.96 -7.82
CA LYS A 119 1.24 10.98 -7.36
C LYS A 119 2.62 11.23 -7.95
N ALA A 120 2.71 11.75 -9.18
CA ALA A 120 3.97 12.20 -9.79
C ALA A 120 4.67 13.28 -8.94
N GLU A 121 3.90 14.24 -8.42
CA GLU A 121 4.40 15.29 -7.53
C GLU A 121 4.83 14.71 -6.17
N ALA A 122 4.08 13.75 -5.63
CA ALA A 122 4.47 13.05 -4.40
C ALA A 122 5.78 12.25 -4.58
N VAL A 123 5.99 11.61 -5.73
CA VAL A 123 7.26 10.93 -6.05
C VAL A 123 8.40 11.94 -6.11
N TYR A 124 8.22 13.08 -6.78
CA TYR A 124 9.22 14.14 -6.82
C TYR A 124 9.62 14.63 -5.41
N LEU A 125 8.64 14.92 -4.55
CA LEU A 125 8.90 15.31 -3.16
C LEU A 125 9.62 14.22 -2.36
N PHE A 126 9.27 12.95 -2.58
CA PHE A 126 9.97 11.82 -1.96
C PHE A 126 11.44 11.80 -2.42
N CYS A 127 11.70 11.85 -3.74
CA CYS A 127 13.05 11.89 -4.30
C CYS A 127 13.87 13.08 -3.75
N LYS A 128 13.26 14.26 -3.57
CA LYS A 128 13.95 15.40 -2.94
C LYS A 128 14.40 15.11 -1.52
N ILE A 129 13.56 14.44 -0.73
CA ILE A 129 13.93 14.06 0.65
C ILE A 129 15.03 12.98 0.60
N LEU A 130 14.97 12.00 -0.29
CA LEU A 130 16.07 11.03 -0.46
C LEU A 130 17.40 11.73 -0.77
N ASN A 131 17.40 12.66 -1.72
CA ASN A 131 18.59 13.43 -2.08
C ASN A 131 19.11 14.28 -0.92
N LYS A 132 18.21 14.94 -0.15
CA LYS A 132 18.58 15.69 1.06
C LYS A 132 19.35 14.82 2.07
N TYR A 133 19.02 13.54 2.18
CA TYR A 133 19.67 12.58 3.07
C TYR A 133 20.86 11.85 2.41
N GLY A 134 21.31 12.29 1.23
CA GLY A 134 22.44 11.71 0.52
C GLY A 134 22.16 10.29 0.02
N VAL A 135 20.90 9.96 -0.28
CA VAL A 135 20.49 8.67 -0.84
C VAL A 135 20.26 8.83 -2.33
N ASN A 136 21.22 8.38 -3.15
CA ASN A 136 21.19 8.55 -4.59
C ASN A 136 21.01 7.23 -5.36
N TYR A 137 21.53 6.13 -4.80
CA TYR A 137 21.49 4.79 -5.39
C TYR A 137 20.95 3.74 -4.41
N LEU A 138 20.69 2.52 -4.89
CA LEU A 138 20.23 1.41 -4.04
C LEU A 138 21.19 1.13 -2.87
N GLN A 139 22.51 1.28 -3.10
CA GLN A 139 23.57 1.11 -2.10
C GLN A 139 23.48 2.10 -0.93
N ASP A 140 22.84 3.24 -1.14
CA ASP A 140 22.73 4.31 -0.13
C ASP A 140 21.54 4.12 0.81
N VAL A 141 20.60 3.22 0.49
CA VAL A 141 19.35 3.07 1.26
C VAL A 141 19.61 2.74 2.73
N LYS A 142 20.73 2.06 3.03
CA LYS A 142 21.15 1.78 4.41
C LYS A 142 21.36 3.04 5.27
N LYS A 143 21.63 4.21 4.67
CA LYS A 143 21.85 5.48 5.39
C LYS A 143 20.59 5.98 6.12
N ILE A 144 19.41 5.57 5.64
CA ILE A 144 18.11 6.03 6.17
C ILE A 144 17.40 4.97 7.02
N TYR A 145 17.97 3.76 7.15
CA TYR A 145 17.43 2.76 8.07
C TYR A 145 17.47 3.27 9.50
N GLY A 146 16.33 3.20 10.19
CA GLY A 146 16.27 3.68 11.57
C GLY A 146 16.13 5.19 11.72
N ASN A 147 16.27 5.97 10.65
CA ASN A 147 16.31 7.43 10.74
C ASN A 147 14.90 8.04 10.90
N GLU A 148 14.51 8.32 12.14
CA GLU A 148 13.18 8.87 12.45
C GLU A 148 12.92 10.25 11.81
N GLU A 149 13.94 11.09 11.67
CA GLU A 149 13.82 12.41 11.05
C GLU A 149 13.43 12.26 9.57
N PHE A 150 14.14 11.39 8.85
CA PHE A 150 13.82 11.05 7.46
C PHE A 150 12.39 10.51 7.32
N GLU A 151 12.02 9.52 8.15
CA GLU A 151 10.68 8.94 8.06
C GLU A 151 9.58 9.97 8.37
N ASN A 152 9.83 10.89 9.30
CA ASN A 152 8.90 11.95 9.65
C ASN A 152 8.76 12.97 8.52
N GLU A 153 9.85 13.36 7.86
CA GLU A 153 9.81 14.21 6.68
C GLU A 153 9.00 13.59 5.54
N ILE A 154 9.20 12.30 5.23
CA ILE A 154 8.39 11.59 4.23
C ILE A 154 6.90 11.67 4.57
N ARG A 155 6.53 11.53 5.85
CA ARG A 155 5.13 11.60 6.30
C ARG A 155 4.51 13.00 6.15
N THR A 156 5.31 14.05 5.95
CA THR A 156 4.80 15.40 5.66
C THR A 156 4.28 15.54 4.22
N ILE A 157 4.71 14.67 3.30
CA ILE A 157 4.23 14.72 1.90
C ILE A 157 2.71 14.46 1.86
N PRO A 158 1.93 15.31 1.16
CA PRO A 158 0.48 15.14 1.07
C PRO A 158 0.06 13.75 0.57
N GLY A 159 -0.64 13.02 1.45
CA GLY A 159 -1.10 11.65 1.21
C GLY A 159 -0.14 10.53 1.62
N GLN A 160 1.00 10.86 2.23
CA GLN A 160 1.99 9.88 2.72
C GLN A 160 2.01 9.75 4.26
N LYS A 161 1.10 10.43 4.97
CA LYS A 161 1.03 10.46 6.45
C LYS A 161 0.98 9.08 7.12
N SER A 162 0.40 8.07 6.46
CA SER A 162 0.31 6.72 7.01
C SER A 162 1.67 5.99 7.05
N GLY A 163 2.64 6.43 6.23
CA GLY A 163 3.93 5.77 6.04
C GLY A 163 3.88 4.49 5.23
N ILE A 164 2.73 4.11 4.65
CA ILE A 164 2.58 2.84 3.93
C ILE A 164 3.48 2.79 2.68
N SER A 165 3.55 3.89 1.92
CA SER A 165 4.46 3.99 0.77
C SER A 165 5.92 3.86 1.18
N LEU A 166 6.31 4.42 2.33
CA LEU A 166 7.67 4.29 2.86
C LEU A 166 8.02 2.83 3.18
N VAL A 167 7.07 2.06 3.70
CA VAL A 167 7.24 0.61 3.93
C VAL A 167 7.46 -0.12 2.60
N TYR A 168 6.60 0.13 1.61
CA TYR A 168 6.78 -0.46 0.27
C TYR A 168 8.10 -0.05 -0.37
N PHE A 169 8.51 1.21 -0.21
CA PHE A 169 9.80 1.68 -0.69
C PHE A 169 10.95 0.85 -0.10
N TYR A 170 10.98 0.64 1.22
CA TYR A 170 12.02 -0.20 1.84
C TYR A 170 11.99 -1.64 1.37
N MET A 171 10.81 -2.20 1.14
CA MET A 171 10.67 -3.56 0.60
C MET A 171 11.21 -3.68 -0.84
N LEU A 172 10.97 -2.66 -1.66
CA LEU A 172 11.38 -2.64 -3.07
C LEU A 172 12.86 -2.28 -3.25
N ALA A 173 13.39 -1.42 -2.36
CA ALA A 173 14.76 -0.92 -2.42
C ALA A 173 15.73 -1.74 -1.55
N GLY A 174 15.22 -2.56 -0.65
CA GLY A 174 15.98 -3.25 0.38
C GLY A 174 16.65 -4.54 -0.08
N ASP A 175 17.76 -4.85 0.59
CA ASP A 175 18.40 -6.16 0.64
C ASP A 175 17.67 -7.03 1.67
N ASP A 176 17.48 -8.32 1.37
CA ASP A 176 16.90 -9.33 2.25
C ASP A 176 17.46 -9.31 3.68
N GLN A 177 18.69 -8.83 3.86
CA GLN A 177 19.36 -8.80 5.16
C GLN A 177 18.94 -7.63 6.08
N TRP A 178 18.27 -6.59 5.58
CA TRP A 178 18.12 -5.33 6.32
C TRP A 178 16.72 -4.70 6.26
N ILE A 179 15.67 -5.52 6.10
CA ILE A 179 14.31 -4.99 6.18
C ILE A 179 13.98 -4.69 7.64
N LYS A 180 14.03 -3.40 7.99
CA LYS A 180 13.62 -2.91 9.31
C LYS A 180 12.19 -3.38 9.61
N PRO A 181 11.94 -4.05 10.75
CA PRO A 181 10.60 -4.32 11.23
C PRO A 181 9.83 -3.01 11.34
N ASP A 182 8.81 -2.83 10.52
CA ASP A 182 7.98 -1.64 10.57
C ASP A 182 6.79 -1.85 11.52
N ARG A 183 5.87 -0.87 11.59
CA ARG A 183 4.66 -1.00 12.41
C ARG A 183 3.84 -2.24 12.05
N MET A 184 3.80 -2.68 10.79
CA MET A 184 3.05 -3.87 10.39
C MET A 184 3.69 -5.15 10.92
N ILE A 185 5.02 -5.26 10.80
CA ILE A 185 5.77 -6.36 11.41
C ILE A 185 5.61 -6.34 12.93
N THR A 186 5.82 -5.19 13.58
CA THR A 186 5.64 -5.09 15.04
C THR A 186 4.24 -5.51 15.44
N ARG A 187 3.19 -5.05 14.75
CA ARG A 187 1.80 -5.47 15.03
C ARG A 187 1.56 -6.96 14.81
N PHE A 188 2.18 -7.55 13.79
CA PHE A 188 2.11 -8.99 13.56
C PHE A 188 2.75 -9.73 14.74
N LEU A 189 3.96 -9.35 15.14
CA LEU A 189 4.66 -9.93 16.28
C LEU A 189 3.90 -9.74 17.58
N GLU A 190 3.37 -8.53 17.86
CA GLU A 190 2.54 -8.25 19.03
C GLU A 190 1.27 -9.11 19.06
N LYS A 191 0.68 -9.37 17.89
CA LYS A 191 -0.49 -10.25 17.75
C LYS A 191 -0.13 -11.70 18.05
N VAL A 192 1.01 -12.19 17.58
CA VAL A 192 1.43 -13.57 17.86
C VAL A 192 1.82 -13.73 19.33
N LEU A 193 2.62 -12.81 19.85
CA LEU A 193 3.21 -12.91 21.17
C LEU A 193 2.28 -12.43 22.29
N GLN A 194 1.18 -11.76 21.96
CA GLN A 194 0.20 -11.19 22.91
C GLN A 194 0.85 -10.22 23.93
N ARG A 195 1.88 -9.50 23.50
CA ARG A 195 2.62 -8.50 24.28
C ARG A 195 3.18 -7.42 23.37
N LYS A 196 3.60 -6.29 23.95
CA LYS A 196 4.34 -5.25 23.23
C LYS A 196 5.72 -5.75 22.81
N VAL A 197 6.13 -5.35 21.61
CA VAL A 197 7.42 -5.73 21.00
C VAL A 197 8.16 -4.45 20.65
N LYS A 198 9.41 -4.33 21.14
CA LYS A 198 10.27 -3.18 20.80
C LYS A 198 10.82 -3.33 19.39
N LEU A 199 11.21 -2.23 18.77
CA LEU A 199 11.74 -2.24 17.40
C LEU A 199 13.04 -3.08 17.30
N GLU A 200 13.94 -2.92 18.27
CA GLU A 200 15.21 -3.65 18.33
C GLU A 200 14.98 -5.15 18.55
N GLU A 201 13.94 -5.49 19.31
CA GLU A 201 13.53 -6.85 19.57
C GLU A 201 12.87 -7.49 18.33
N ALA A 202 12.07 -6.72 17.60
CA ALA A 202 11.39 -7.20 16.39
C ALA A 202 12.38 -7.68 15.32
N GLN A 203 13.53 -7.02 15.19
CA GLN A 203 14.58 -7.45 14.26
C GLN A 203 15.14 -8.81 14.69
N SER A 204 15.52 -8.95 15.96
CA SER A 204 16.05 -10.21 16.50
C SER A 204 15.05 -11.37 16.32
N LEU A 205 13.76 -11.12 16.59
CA LEU A 205 12.70 -12.11 16.43
C LEU A 205 12.53 -12.52 14.96
N LEU A 206 12.55 -11.56 14.02
CA LEU A 206 12.47 -11.87 12.59
C LEU A 206 13.69 -12.64 12.10
N ASP A 207 14.89 -12.24 12.49
CA ASP A 207 16.13 -12.88 12.06
C ASP A 207 16.17 -14.34 12.51
N GLU A 208 15.83 -14.61 13.77
CA GLU A 208 15.79 -15.96 14.31
C GLU A 208 14.63 -16.79 13.75
N THR A 209 13.44 -16.19 13.55
CA THR A 209 12.32 -16.87 12.85
C THR A 209 12.73 -17.28 11.44
N THR A 210 13.42 -16.38 10.72
CA THR A 210 13.92 -16.67 9.38
C THR A 210 14.97 -17.78 9.41
N LYS A 211 15.85 -17.81 10.42
CA LYS A 211 16.82 -18.92 10.59
C LYS A 211 16.10 -20.26 10.75
N LEU A 212 15.02 -20.32 11.54
CA LEU A 212 14.21 -21.53 11.71
C LEU A 212 13.50 -21.93 10.40
N LEU A 213 13.08 -20.94 9.61
CA LEU A 213 12.40 -21.14 8.34
C LEU A 213 13.32 -21.17 7.12
N LYS A 214 14.65 -21.12 7.29
CA LYS A 214 15.62 -20.86 6.21
C LYS A 214 15.56 -21.90 5.08
N ASN A 215 15.20 -23.13 5.41
CA ASN A 215 15.04 -24.22 4.43
C ASN A 215 13.72 -24.14 3.64
N ILE A 216 12.81 -23.24 4.04
CA ILE A 216 11.46 -23.07 3.49
C ILE A 216 11.35 -21.73 2.76
N ILE A 217 11.86 -20.63 3.35
CA ILE A 217 11.69 -19.27 2.82
C ILE A 217 12.86 -18.35 3.22
N GLN A 218 13.21 -17.39 2.35
CA GLN A 218 14.20 -16.33 2.63
C GLN A 218 13.55 -15.16 3.40
N THR A 219 14.36 -14.27 3.97
CA THR A 219 13.88 -13.14 4.81
C THR A 219 12.90 -12.23 4.08
N LEU A 220 13.24 -11.76 2.87
CA LEU A 220 12.42 -10.80 2.13
C LEU A 220 11.06 -11.37 1.67
N PRO A 221 10.99 -12.60 1.12
CA PRO A 221 9.70 -13.26 0.88
C PRO A 221 8.86 -13.47 2.15
N LEU A 222 9.48 -13.79 3.29
CA LEU A 222 8.76 -13.92 4.57
C LEU A 222 8.17 -12.58 5.03
N VAL A 223 8.97 -11.53 5.02
CA VAL A 223 8.53 -10.18 5.38
C VAL A 223 7.44 -9.68 4.43
N TYR A 224 7.58 -9.94 3.12
CA TYR A 224 6.54 -9.68 2.14
C TYR A 224 5.21 -10.36 2.50
N SER A 225 5.24 -11.66 2.82
CA SER A 225 4.06 -12.42 3.20
C SER A 225 3.41 -11.88 4.48
N ILE A 226 4.20 -11.51 5.49
CA ILE A 226 3.69 -10.93 6.75
C ILE A 226 2.99 -9.59 6.50
N ILE A 227 3.61 -8.70 5.71
CA ILE A 227 3.03 -7.38 5.39
C ILE A 227 1.75 -7.55 4.58
N ARG A 228 1.75 -8.43 3.56
CA ARG A 228 0.56 -8.75 2.77
C ARG A 228 -0.58 -9.28 3.64
N TYR A 229 -0.26 -10.15 4.60
CA TYR A 229 -1.22 -10.63 5.60
C TYR A 229 -1.80 -9.48 6.44
N GLY A 230 -0.95 -8.60 6.99
CA GLY A 230 -1.37 -7.45 7.80
C GLY A 230 -2.32 -6.51 7.07
N ILE A 231 -1.98 -6.14 5.83
CA ILE A 231 -2.79 -5.26 4.98
C ILE A 231 -4.16 -5.88 4.68
N SER A 232 -4.19 -7.17 4.33
CA SER A 232 -5.45 -7.87 4.04
C SER A 232 -6.42 -7.81 5.23
N LYS A 233 -5.91 -7.94 6.46
CA LYS A 233 -6.71 -7.89 7.69
C LYS A 233 -7.18 -6.47 8.01
N GLU A 234 -6.33 -5.44 7.88
CA GLU A 234 -6.75 -4.05 8.10
C GLU A 234 -7.84 -3.62 7.11
N VAL A 235 -7.73 -4.00 5.83
CA VAL A 235 -8.76 -3.72 4.82
C VAL A 235 -10.08 -4.41 5.19
N VAL A 236 -10.04 -5.67 5.60
CA VAL A 236 -11.23 -6.41 6.04
C VAL A 236 -11.84 -5.78 7.29
N ILE A 237 -11.04 -5.41 8.29
CA ILE A 237 -11.52 -4.77 9.53
C ILE A 237 -12.14 -3.41 9.22
N ASN A 238 -11.49 -2.59 8.39
CA ASN A 238 -12.03 -1.29 8.01
C ASN A 238 -13.34 -1.44 7.22
N ASN A 239 -13.44 -2.44 6.34
CA ASN A 239 -14.68 -2.74 5.64
C ASN A 239 -15.78 -3.21 6.60
N LEU A 240 -15.46 -4.07 7.58
CA LEU A 240 -16.41 -4.54 8.59
C LEU A 240 -16.86 -3.42 9.54
N LEU A 241 -15.96 -2.54 9.97
CA LEU A 241 -16.29 -1.35 10.75
C LEU A 241 -17.14 -0.38 9.95
N THR A 242 -16.84 -0.19 8.66
CA THR A 242 -17.68 0.61 7.75
C THR A 242 -19.08 0.00 7.63
N ILE A 243 -19.19 -1.32 7.46
CA ILE A 243 -20.47 -2.03 7.43
C ILE A 243 -21.19 -1.92 8.77
N LYS A 244 -20.49 -2.00 9.91
CA LYS A 244 -21.07 -1.87 11.24
C LYS A 244 -21.57 -0.45 11.51
N LEU A 245 -20.81 0.58 11.13
CA LEU A 245 -21.22 1.99 11.19
C LEU A 245 -22.41 2.27 10.28
N LEU A 246 -22.44 1.67 9.09
CA LEU A 246 -23.61 1.71 8.20
C LEU A 246 -24.80 1.00 8.84
N ASN A 247 -24.63 -0.16 9.48
CA ASN A 247 -25.69 -0.89 10.19
C ASN A 247 -26.22 -0.14 11.41
N ASP A 248 -25.36 0.50 12.20
CA ASP A 248 -25.77 1.26 13.37
C ASP A 248 -26.47 2.58 12.97
N LYS A 249 -26.06 3.22 11.86
CA LYS A 249 -26.80 4.36 11.27
C LYS A 249 -28.08 3.94 10.53
N SER A 250 -28.21 2.67 10.15
CA SER A 250 -29.37 2.14 9.39
C SER A 250 -30.37 1.37 10.25
N ARG A 251 -30.31 1.47 11.59
CA ARG A 251 -31.31 0.83 12.49
C ARG A 251 -32.76 1.27 12.23
N CYS A 252 -32.98 2.45 11.64
CA CYS A 252 -34.30 2.88 11.19
C CYS A 252 -34.75 2.26 9.84
N ILE A 253 -33.82 1.75 9.03
CA ILE A 253 -34.06 1.21 7.68
C ILE A 253 -34.18 -0.32 7.69
N LEU A 254 -33.50 -1.00 8.61
CA LEU A 254 -33.42 -2.48 8.68
C LEU A 254 -34.74 -3.19 9.04
N LYS A 255 -35.77 -2.48 9.52
CA LYS A 255 -37.10 -3.09 9.72
C LYS A 255 -37.77 -3.50 8.40
N SER A 256 -37.40 -2.90 7.26
CA SER A 256 -38.01 -3.21 5.95
C SER A 256 -37.21 -4.21 5.12
N ILE A 257 -35.90 -4.39 5.38
CA ILE A 257 -35.01 -5.26 4.59
C ILE A 257 -35.01 -6.71 5.10
N ASN A 258 -35.48 -6.93 6.33
CA ASN A 258 -35.38 -8.21 7.06
C ASN A 258 -36.16 -9.39 6.42
N ARG A 259 -36.86 -9.17 5.31
CA ARG A 259 -37.60 -10.23 4.60
C ARG A 259 -36.81 -10.93 3.49
N TYR A 260 -35.65 -10.41 3.09
CA TYR A 260 -34.97 -10.88 1.86
C TYR A 260 -33.58 -11.53 2.04
N VAL A 261 -32.94 -11.46 3.20
CA VAL A 261 -31.50 -11.82 3.35
C VAL A 261 -31.23 -12.87 4.45
N MET A 262 -32.20 -13.74 4.73
CA MET A 262 -32.12 -14.72 5.83
C MET A 262 -31.65 -16.12 5.39
N ASN A 263 -30.78 -16.28 4.38
CA ASN A 263 -30.35 -17.65 4.02
C ASN A 263 -29.01 -17.83 3.27
N ILE A 264 -27.93 -17.13 3.62
CA ILE A 264 -26.60 -17.47 3.05
C ILE A 264 -25.54 -17.57 4.16
N ARG A 265 -24.97 -18.78 4.31
CA ARG A 265 -23.84 -19.12 5.20
C ARG A 265 -22.62 -18.24 4.89
N ILE A 266 -22.32 -17.30 5.77
CA ILE A 266 -21.37 -16.19 5.58
C ILE A 266 -19.88 -16.60 5.52
N LYS A 267 -19.48 -17.80 5.95
CA LYS A 267 -18.05 -18.13 6.06
C LYS A 267 -17.37 -18.53 4.74
N LYS A 268 -18.08 -19.12 3.77
CA LYS A 268 -17.49 -19.56 2.49
C LYS A 268 -17.57 -18.48 1.40
N VAL A 269 -18.64 -17.69 1.43
CA VAL A 269 -18.90 -16.61 0.46
C VAL A 269 -17.95 -15.43 0.63
N ALA A 270 -17.47 -15.15 1.84
CA ALA A 270 -16.52 -14.04 2.07
C ALA A 270 -15.18 -14.23 1.34
N TYR A 271 -14.75 -15.48 1.11
CA TYR A 271 -13.54 -15.80 0.35
C TYR A 271 -13.78 -15.69 -1.16
N GLU A 272 -14.92 -16.19 -1.66
CA GLU A 272 -15.32 -16.06 -3.08
C GLU A 272 -15.71 -14.61 -3.47
N MET A 273 -16.15 -13.78 -2.51
CA MET A 273 -16.50 -12.37 -2.71
C MET A 273 -15.30 -11.46 -3.00
N ILE A 274 -14.09 -11.87 -2.63
CA ILE A 274 -12.87 -11.07 -2.83
C ILE A 274 -12.47 -11.05 -4.32
N GLU A 275 -12.84 -12.06 -5.11
CA GLU A 275 -12.43 -12.17 -6.52
C GLU A 275 -13.49 -11.69 -7.54
N ASN A 276 -14.78 -11.60 -7.17
CA ASN A 276 -15.83 -11.36 -8.16
C ASN A 276 -16.25 -9.88 -8.30
N THR A 277 -15.72 -9.22 -9.34
CA THR A 277 -15.96 -7.79 -9.66
C THR A 277 -17.44 -7.46 -9.93
N ARG A 278 -18.26 -8.43 -10.39
CA ARG A 278 -19.69 -8.21 -10.66
C ARG A 278 -20.48 -7.96 -9.38
N ILE A 279 -20.09 -8.56 -8.26
CA ILE A 279 -20.80 -8.43 -6.98
C ILE A 279 -20.52 -7.07 -6.32
N GLN A 280 -19.30 -6.52 -6.45
CA GLN A 280 -19.01 -5.15 -5.98
C GLN A 280 -19.81 -4.08 -6.73
N ILE A 281 -20.04 -4.29 -8.03
CA ILE A 281 -20.88 -3.41 -8.85
C ILE A 281 -22.34 -3.52 -8.42
N ILE A 282 -22.85 -4.72 -8.16
CA ILE A 282 -24.23 -4.95 -7.67
C ILE A 282 -24.43 -4.26 -6.31
N VAL A 283 -23.49 -4.39 -5.37
CA VAL A 283 -23.57 -3.73 -4.07
C VAL A 283 -23.58 -2.20 -4.22
N ARG A 284 -22.70 -1.63 -5.06
CA ARG A 284 -22.70 -0.18 -5.34
C ARG A 284 -23.97 0.28 -6.05
N TYR A 285 -24.51 -0.52 -6.96
CA TYR A 285 -25.74 -0.23 -7.70
C TYR A 285 -26.97 -0.28 -6.78
N CYS A 286 -27.07 -1.28 -5.90
CA CYS A 286 -28.14 -1.40 -4.90
C CYS A 286 -28.12 -0.23 -3.92
N ILE A 287 -26.94 0.20 -3.47
CA ILE A 287 -26.78 1.40 -2.63
C ILE A 287 -27.24 2.64 -3.39
N LYS A 288 -26.80 2.84 -4.64
CA LYS A 288 -27.18 3.98 -5.49
C LYS A 288 -28.70 4.04 -5.75
N LYS A 289 -29.33 2.90 -6.05
CA LYS A 289 -30.78 2.81 -6.33
C LYS A 289 -31.63 3.02 -5.08
N PHE A 290 -31.16 2.57 -3.92
CA PHE A 290 -31.80 2.79 -2.63
C PHE A 290 -31.89 4.29 -2.26
N PHE A 291 -30.82 5.06 -2.52
CA PHE A 291 -30.81 6.52 -2.27
C PHE A 291 -31.61 7.33 -3.30
N LEU A 292 -31.66 6.89 -4.57
CA LEU A 292 -32.44 7.56 -5.62
C LEU A 292 -33.96 7.38 -5.49
N SER A 293 -34.41 6.30 -4.83
CA SER A 293 -35.83 5.94 -4.72
C SER A 293 -36.51 6.49 -3.45
N ASN A 294 -35.76 7.09 -2.53
CA ASN A 294 -36.25 7.60 -1.25
C ASN A 294 -35.97 9.11 -1.15
N TRP A 295 -36.80 9.89 -1.84
CA TRP A 295 -36.72 11.35 -1.97
C TRP A 295 -36.65 12.17 -0.65
N PRO A 296 -37.17 11.73 0.52
CA PRO A 296 -37.06 12.54 1.74
C PRO A 296 -35.64 12.61 2.32
N ILE A 297 -34.75 11.67 1.98
CA ILE A 297 -33.39 11.59 2.56
C ILE A 297 -32.41 12.56 1.86
N ARG A 298 -32.87 13.25 0.80
CA ARG A 298 -32.04 14.19 0.02
C ARG A 298 -31.63 15.43 0.81
N GLN A 299 -32.43 15.88 1.78
CA GLN A 299 -32.11 17.11 2.53
C GLN A 299 -31.09 16.89 3.66
N GLU A 300 -31.06 15.72 4.30
CA GLU A 300 -30.06 15.40 5.33
C GLU A 300 -28.71 14.95 4.74
N TYR A 301 -28.67 14.41 3.52
CA TYR A 301 -27.41 14.06 2.88
C TYR A 301 -26.61 15.31 2.44
N ASN A 302 -27.31 16.37 2.03
CA ASN A 302 -26.72 17.64 1.61
C ASN A 302 -26.14 18.44 2.79
N SER A 303 -26.56 18.19 4.04
CA SER A 303 -26.01 18.84 5.23
C SER A 303 -24.77 18.14 5.79
N ILE A 304 -24.55 16.86 5.46
CA ILE A 304 -23.41 16.06 5.98
C ILE A 304 -22.24 16.02 4.97
N SER A 305 -22.46 16.32 3.69
CA SER A 305 -21.42 16.33 2.65
C SER A 305 -21.57 17.51 1.67
N PRO A 306 -21.06 18.72 2.00
CA PRO A 306 -21.13 19.90 1.12
C PRO A 306 -20.40 19.70 -0.22
N THR A 307 -19.45 18.77 -0.28
CA THR A 307 -18.63 18.45 -1.46
C THR A 307 -19.40 17.71 -2.55
N PHE A 308 -20.55 17.09 -2.24
CA PHE A 308 -21.42 16.49 -3.28
C PHE A 308 -22.48 17.48 -3.79
N ALA A 309 -22.87 18.48 -3.00
CA ALA A 309 -23.80 19.53 -3.42
C ALA A 309 -23.20 20.40 -4.55
N LYS A 310 -21.90 20.69 -4.50
CA LYS A 310 -21.20 21.48 -5.54
C LYS A 310 -20.98 20.75 -6.87
N TYR A 311 -21.16 19.43 -6.93
CA TYR A 311 -21.12 18.70 -8.20
C TYR A 311 -22.44 18.78 -8.98
N HIS A 312 -23.51 19.29 -8.35
CA HIS A 312 -24.85 19.35 -8.94
C HIS A 312 -25.29 20.75 -9.42
N ASP A 313 -24.58 21.83 -9.05
CA ASP A 313 -24.93 23.20 -9.47
C ASP A 313 -24.38 23.61 -10.85
N SER A 314 -23.63 22.73 -11.55
CA SER A 314 -23.15 23.01 -12.92
C SER A 314 -23.94 22.32 -14.03
N HIS A 315 -25.02 21.60 -13.71
CA HIS A 315 -25.86 20.94 -14.71
C HIS A 315 -27.32 21.30 -14.47
N THR A 316 -27.62 22.59 -14.60
CA THR A 316 -28.97 23.05 -14.94
C THR A 316 -29.35 22.49 -16.31
N CYS A 317 -30.46 21.75 -16.31
CA CYS A 317 -31.43 21.61 -17.39
C CYS A 317 -30.92 21.49 -18.83
N TYR A 318 -31.09 20.30 -19.42
CA TYR A 318 -31.71 20.23 -20.74
C TYR A 318 -32.98 19.37 -20.64
N PRO A 319 -34.13 19.88 -21.12
CA PRO A 319 -35.39 19.14 -21.10
C PRO A 319 -35.41 18.08 -22.21
N HIS A 320 -36.42 17.22 -22.12
CA HIS A 320 -36.88 16.33 -23.18
C HIS A 320 -36.94 16.97 -24.57
#